data_AF-A0A3E0WMG0-F1
#
_entry.id   AF-A0A3E0WMG0-F1
#
_cell.length_a   1.000
_cell.length_b   1.000
_cell.length_c   1.000
_cell.angle_alpha   90.00
_cell.angle_beta   90.00
_cell.angle_gamma   90.00
#
_symmetry.space_group_name_H-M   'P 1'
#
loop_
_entity.id
_entity.type
_entity.pdbx_description
1 polymer ?
#
loop_
_entity_poly.entity_id
_entity_poly.type
_entity_poly.pdbx_seq_one_letter_code
_entity_poly.pdbx_strand_id
1 'polypeptide(L)'
;MERTLIIVILCFALPLSGCLTDKDSPEACRHDVNLALSQGQWERALRLLDSRSCEAAYTPSQRALNYAAAHTGKAGFDVPDLIDKILRHTDLPDQKPDARRLLALFEDFEPEWDSLTHLLYAQQYHVEILRRYSASAQLQCRRSRLGEMDRYQKEACFYYGLLSLIQALSSFAVLVPDEVQHWVERYHDAACEPAPLPELTPRQAQATACALEAAAYLAGEKTTGSCLATPHETDIQWHRLSDRKDVQFYDGGHPITAAEPLRIRVKTTDSCDSEREFYRLFREAAQHSPVLTVGACRSDDIRQRCDGPDPAKDCWPCPVLMPDAEALTAHQALLQALNDQVEVLLQMLAAEHETRLRKDLEALRHELCQPVAGTGKACRKNDEGVLQINEAALIEYFRQL
;
A
#
# COMPACT_ATOMS: atom_id res chain seq x y z
N MET A 1 -12.14 61.99 6.98
CA MET A 1 -10.70 62.20 6.73
C MET A 1 -10.02 60.86 6.96
N GLU A 2 -9.99 60.00 5.95
CA GLU A 2 -8.97 59.91 4.86
C GLU A 2 -7.99 58.79 5.25
N ARG A 3 -8.11 57.58 4.68
CA ARG A 3 -7.62 57.11 3.36
C ARG A 3 -6.11 57.38 3.17
N THR A 4 -5.45 56.43 2.49
CA THR A 4 -4.03 56.35 2.08
C THR A 4 -3.14 55.67 3.13
N LEU A 5 -2.78 54.39 3.00
CA LEU A 5 -1.69 53.94 2.14
C LEU A 5 -1.86 52.44 1.76
N ILE A 6 -2.65 52.17 0.73
CA ILE A 6 -2.41 51.04 -0.18
C ILE A 6 -1.36 51.56 -1.16
N ILE A 7 -0.29 50.80 -1.41
CA ILE A 7 0.71 50.83 -2.51
C ILE A 7 2.07 50.42 -1.93
N VAL A 8 2.83 49.60 -2.66
CA VAL A 8 4.23 49.11 -2.44
C VAL A 8 4.42 47.60 -2.15
N ILE A 9 3.45 46.72 -2.43
CA ILE A 9 3.78 45.31 -2.77
C ILE A 9 3.02 44.89 -4.05
N LEU A 10 3.21 45.65 -5.13
CA LEU A 10 2.68 45.31 -6.46
C LEU A 10 3.62 45.70 -7.63
N CYS A 11 4.89 46.00 -7.36
CA CYS A 11 5.87 46.44 -8.38
C CYS A 11 7.15 45.60 -8.46
N PHE A 12 7.08 44.31 -8.07
CA PHE A 12 8.06 43.30 -8.49
C PHE A 12 7.42 42.21 -9.36
N ALA A 13 6.35 42.57 -10.08
CA ALA A 13 6.07 42.00 -11.39
C ALA A 13 7.08 42.59 -12.39
N LEU A 14 8.36 42.25 -12.22
CA LEU A 14 9.33 42.42 -13.29
C LEU A 14 8.99 41.37 -14.36
N PRO A 15 8.74 41.78 -15.61
CA PRO A 15 8.40 40.89 -16.69
C PRO A 15 9.67 40.13 -17.10
N LEU A 16 9.90 38.97 -16.49
CA LEU A 16 10.66 37.89 -17.12
C LEU A 16 9.81 37.15 -18.17
N SER A 17 8.96 37.89 -18.89
CA SER A 17 8.53 37.52 -20.24
C SER A 17 9.68 37.80 -21.22
N GLY A 18 10.86 37.26 -20.90
CA GLY A 18 11.84 36.93 -21.92
C GLY A 18 11.20 35.86 -22.79
N CYS A 19 11.14 36.12 -24.09
CA CYS A 19 10.53 35.26 -25.09
C CYS A 19 11.05 33.81 -25.01
N LEU A 20 10.35 32.91 -24.30
CA LEU A 20 10.30 31.49 -24.65
C LEU A 20 9.55 31.40 -25.99
N THR A 21 10.22 31.81 -27.06
CA THR A 21 9.66 31.78 -28.43
C THR A 21 9.67 30.36 -28.99
N ASP A 22 10.36 29.44 -28.32
CA ASP A 22 10.37 28.04 -28.67
C ASP A 22 9.64 27.24 -27.59
N LYS A 23 8.41 26.82 -27.91
CA LYS A 23 7.61 25.95 -27.03
C LYS A 23 8.24 24.58 -26.84
N ASP A 24 9.21 24.23 -27.69
CA ASP A 24 9.93 22.96 -27.65
C ASP A 24 11.29 23.07 -26.93
N SER A 25 11.58 24.20 -26.26
CA SER A 25 12.82 24.36 -25.50
C SER A 25 12.86 23.48 -24.23
N PRO A 26 14.06 23.04 -23.81
CA PRO A 26 14.25 22.36 -22.52
C PRO A 26 13.67 23.11 -21.31
N GLU A 27 13.81 24.43 -21.28
CA GLU A 27 13.31 25.31 -20.21
C GLU A 27 11.79 25.43 -20.23
N ALA A 28 11.19 25.50 -21.43
CA ALA A 28 9.73 25.49 -21.58
C ALA A 28 9.13 24.19 -21.05
N CYS A 29 9.75 23.03 -21.37
CA CYS A 29 9.35 21.76 -20.77
C CYS A 29 9.44 21.80 -19.24
N ARG A 30 10.58 22.24 -18.67
CA ARG A 30 10.75 22.26 -17.20
C ARG A 30 9.66 23.09 -16.53
N HIS A 31 9.34 24.24 -17.12
CA HIS A 31 8.27 25.10 -16.63
C HIS A 31 6.92 24.40 -16.70
N ASP A 32 6.56 23.82 -17.85
CA ASP A 32 5.26 23.19 -18.06
C ASP A 32 5.04 21.95 -17.19
N VAL A 33 6.07 21.13 -16.98
CA VAL A 33 6.02 19.99 -16.06
C VAL A 33 5.80 20.46 -14.62
N ASN A 34 6.59 21.42 -14.15
CA ASN A 34 6.45 21.95 -12.78
C ASN A 34 5.08 22.62 -12.57
N LEU A 35 4.58 23.32 -13.59
CA LEU A 35 3.25 23.92 -13.56
C LEU A 35 2.18 22.83 -13.50
N ALA A 36 2.28 21.79 -14.32
CA ALA A 36 1.33 20.67 -14.29
C ALA A 36 1.34 19.95 -12.93
N LEU A 37 2.51 19.68 -12.35
CA LEU A 37 2.63 19.10 -11.01
C LEU A 37 2.01 20.00 -9.94
N SER A 38 2.33 21.30 -9.92
CA SER A 38 1.79 22.22 -8.90
C SER A 38 0.27 22.46 -9.02
N GLN A 39 -0.32 22.18 -10.18
CA GLN A 39 -1.76 22.30 -10.43
C GLN A 39 -2.52 20.98 -10.28
N GLY A 40 -1.86 19.90 -9.85
CA GLY A 40 -2.48 18.57 -9.76
C GLY A 40 -2.83 17.95 -11.11
N GLN A 41 -2.25 18.44 -12.21
CA GLN A 41 -2.47 17.92 -13.56
C GLN A 41 -1.51 16.75 -13.84
N TRP A 42 -1.59 15.70 -13.03
CA TRP A 42 -0.63 14.60 -13.03
C TRP A 42 -0.48 13.90 -14.38
N GLU A 43 -1.60 13.63 -15.05
CA GLU A 43 -1.60 13.00 -16.38
C GLU A 43 -0.93 13.88 -17.44
N ARG A 44 -1.08 15.19 -17.31
CA ARG A 44 -0.39 16.14 -18.18
C ARG A 44 1.11 16.12 -17.90
N ALA A 45 1.51 16.11 -16.62
CA ALA A 45 2.91 16.03 -16.23
C ALA A 45 3.58 14.76 -16.80
N LEU A 46 2.94 13.59 -16.67
CA LEU A 46 3.43 12.32 -17.23
C LEU A 46 3.60 12.40 -18.76
N ARG A 47 2.57 12.86 -19.49
CA ARG A 47 2.67 13.03 -20.95
C ARG A 47 3.76 14.01 -21.38
N LEU A 48 3.95 15.10 -20.63
CA LEU A 48 5.01 16.06 -20.89
C LEU A 48 6.38 15.39 -20.66
N LEU A 49 6.56 14.69 -19.54
CA LEU A 49 7.80 13.97 -19.23
C LEU A 49 8.17 12.94 -20.32
N ASP A 50 7.20 12.32 -20.99
CA ASP A 50 7.42 11.39 -22.11
C ASP A 50 7.82 12.06 -23.44
N SER A 51 7.71 13.39 -23.53
CA SER A 51 8.01 14.12 -24.76
C SER A 51 9.52 14.25 -25.01
N ARG A 52 9.90 14.32 -26.30
CA ARG A 52 11.32 14.50 -26.71
C ARG A 52 11.95 15.78 -26.17
N SER A 53 11.19 16.87 -26.10
CA SER A 53 11.67 18.14 -25.56
C SER A 53 12.03 18.01 -24.06
N CYS A 54 11.28 17.19 -23.33
CA CYS A 54 11.54 16.92 -21.92
C CYS A 54 12.67 15.92 -21.66
N GLU A 55 12.97 15.02 -22.60
CA GLU A 55 14.14 14.15 -22.50
C GLU A 55 15.46 14.92 -22.46
N ALA A 56 15.58 15.98 -23.27
CA ALA A 56 16.75 16.87 -23.24
C ALA A 56 16.74 17.85 -22.04
N ALA A 57 15.57 18.03 -21.42
CA ALA A 57 15.38 18.99 -20.33
C ALA A 57 15.86 18.49 -18.97
N TYR A 58 15.90 17.18 -18.73
CA TYR A 58 16.18 16.62 -17.41
C TYR A 58 17.34 15.64 -17.46
N THR A 59 18.13 15.58 -16.40
CA THR A 59 18.96 14.38 -16.18
C THR A 59 18.05 13.19 -15.90
N PRO A 60 18.50 11.94 -16.13
CA PRO A 60 17.69 10.75 -15.82
C PRO A 60 17.12 10.75 -14.40
N SER A 61 17.95 11.10 -13.40
CA SER A 61 17.51 11.16 -12.00
C SER A 61 16.47 12.26 -11.75
N GLN A 62 16.62 13.44 -12.37
CA GLN A 62 15.62 14.50 -12.25
C GLN A 62 14.30 14.10 -12.90
N ARG A 63 14.36 13.46 -14.07
CA ARG A 63 13.17 12.98 -14.77
C ARG A 63 12.44 11.92 -13.95
N ALA A 64 13.18 10.95 -13.40
CA ALA A 64 12.65 9.95 -12.48
C ALA A 64 11.98 10.57 -11.24
N LEU A 65 12.57 11.60 -10.62
CA LEU A 65 11.93 12.31 -9.51
C LEU A 65 10.58 12.95 -9.90
N ASN A 66 10.50 13.53 -11.10
CA ASN A 66 9.25 14.13 -11.58
C ASN A 66 8.19 13.08 -11.92
N TYR A 67 8.58 11.91 -12.47
CA TYR A 67 7.67 10.79 -12.63
C TYR A 67 7.16 10.28 -11.27
N ALA A 68 8.06 10.12 -10.30
CA ALA A 68 7.69 9.68 -8.97
C ALA A 68 6.71 10.64 -8.29
N ALA A 69 6.94 11.95 -8.41
CA ALA A 69 6.04 12.98 -7.91
C ALA A 69 4.65 12.92 -8.59
N ALA A 70 4.61 12.80 -9.93
CA ALA A 70 3.35 12.70 -10.67
C ALA A 70 2.55 11.46 -10.26
N HIS A 71 3.21 10.30 -10.12
CA HIS A 71 2.57 9.07 -9.67
C HIS A 71 2.12 9.13 -8.20
N THR A 72 2.90 9.76 -7.33
CA THR A 72 2.47 9.99 -5.93
C THR A 72 1.20 10.82 -5.87
N GLY A 73 1.14 11.91 -6.66
CA GLY A 73 -0.07 12.72 -6.82
C GLY A 73 -1.26 11.95 -7.40
N LYS A 74 -1.04 11.11 -8.43
CA LYS A 74 -2.09 10.22 -8.97
C LYS A 74 -2.59 9.19 -7.96
N ALA A 75 -1.76 8.81 -7.00
CA ALA A 75 -2.19 7.92 -5.94
C ALA A 75 -3.08 8.62 -4.89
N GLY A 76 -3.40 9.91 -5.08
CA GLY A 76 -4.22 10.70 -4.15
C GLY A 76 -3.40 11.31 -3.02
N PHE A 77 -2.07 11.30 -3.12
CA PHE A 77 -1.20 11.77 -2.05
C PHE A 77 -0.40 13.00 -2.47
N ASP A 78 -0.48 14.05 -1.65
CA ASP A 78 0.51 15.12 -1.67
C ASP A 78 1.54 14.86 -0.56
N VAL A 79 2.83 15.03 -0.87
CA VAL A 79 3.93 14.74 0.07
C VAL A 79 3.81 15.53 1.38
N PRO A 80 3.53 16.85 1.36
CA PRO A 80 3.31 17.60 2.59
C PRO A 80 2.11 17.07 3.38
N ASP A 81 1.01 16.73 2.71
CA ASP A 81 -0.19 16.16 3.36
C ASP A 81 0.12 14.79 3.97
N LEU A 82 0.93 13.96 3.31
CA LEU A 82 1.40 12.68 3.84
C LEU A 82 2.23 12.86 5.10
N ILE A 83 3.20 13.78 5.06
CA ILE A 83 4.04 14.11 6.21
C ILE A 83 3.16 14.65 7.34
N ASP A 84 2.23 15.55 7.02
CA ASP A 84 1.31 16.14 7.99
C ASP A 84 0.37 15.09 8.61
N LYS A 85 -0.22 14.19 7.80
CA LYS A 85 -0.99 13.03 8.30
C LYS A 85 -0.15 12.18 9.25
N ILE A 86 1.08 11.82 8.85
CA ILE A 86 1.99 11.05 9.71
C ILE A 86 2.30 11.79 11.01
N LEU A 87 2.59 13.09 10.94
CA LEU A 87 2.98 13.91 12.09
C LEU A 87 1.81 14.22 13.03
N ARG A 88 0.58 14.42 12.53
CA ARG A 88 -0.61 14.66 13.38
C ARG A 88 -0.87 13.53 14.36
N HIS A 89 -0.52 12.29 13.99
CA HIS A 89 -0.62 11.12 14.86
C HIS A 89 0.58 10.94 15.81
N THR A 90 1.62 11.78 15.69
CA THR A 90 2.78 11.78 16.62
C THR A 90 2.60 12.66 17.86
N ASP A 91 1.70 13.65 17.81
CA ASP A 91 1.42 14.62 18.89
C ASP A 91 0.32 14.19 19.88
N LEU A 92 -0.15 12.94 19.79
CA LEU A 92 -1.12 12.43 20.76
C LEU A 92 -0.48 12.33 22.17
N PRO A 93 -1.13 12.82 23.24
CA PRO A 93 -0.54 12.88 24.57
C PRO A 93 -0.01 11.51 25.03
N ASP A 94 1.09 11.51 25.80
CA ASP A 94 1.93 10.38 26.25
C ASP A 94 1.21 9.20 26.97
N GLN A 95 -0.12 9.15 26.97
CA GLN A 95 -0.93 8.17 27.69
C GLN A 95 -1.60 7.12 26.79
N LYS A 96 -1.40 7.13 25.47
CA LYS A 96 -1.93 6.09 24.55
C LYS A 96 -0.80 5.17 24.04
N PRO A 97 -0.93 3.82 24.09
CA PRO A 97 0.01 2.86 23.52
C PRO A 97 0.43 3.21 22.09
N ASP A 98 1.73 3.21 21.81
CA ASP A 98 2.28 3.70 20.55
C ASP A 98 1.82 2.92 19.30
N ALA A 99 1.45 1.63 19.42
CA ALA A 99 0.83 0.85 18.35
C ALA A 99 -0.50 1.46 17.86
N ARG A 100 -1.24 2.17 18.73
CA ARG A 100 -2.47 2.92 18.36
C ARG A 100 -2.20 4.00 17.32
N ARG A 101 -1.01 4.59 17.33
CA ARG A 101 -0.66 5.67 16.40
C ARG A 101 -0.52 5.14 14.99
N LEU A 102 0.13 3.97 14.86
CA LEU A 102 0.24 3.27 13.59
C LEU A 102 -1.13 2.78 13.10
N LEU A 103 -2.00 2.35 14.02
CA LEU A 103 -3.35 1.92 13.68
C LEU A 103 -4.26 3.07 13.23
N ALA A 104 -4.21 4.21 13.91
CA ALA A 104 -4.93 5.41 13.50
C ALA A 104 -4.45 5.94 12.14
N LEU A 105 -3.18 5.71 11.80
CA LEU A 105 -2.71 5.98 10.44
C LEU A 105 -3.46 5.12 9.43
N PHE A 106 -3.64 3.80 9.64
CA PHE A 106 -4.38 2.95 8.68
C PHE A 106 -5.78 3.50 8.35
N GLU A 107 -6.48 4.11 9.32
CA GLU A 107 -7.82 4.70 9.12
C GLU A 107 -7.79 5.91 8.16
N ASP A 108 -6.74 6.74 8.23
CA ASP A 108 -6.60 7.94 7.39
C ASP A 108 -6.14 7.64 5.95
N PHE A 109 -5.84 6.37 5.66
CA PHE A 109 -5.41 5.87 4.35
C PHE A 109 -6.50 4.98 3.76
N GLU A 110 -7.49 5.62 3.14
CA GLU A 110 -8.42 4.97 2.22
C GLU A 110 -7.80 5.00 0.80
N PRO A 111 -7.24 3.88 0.31
CA PRO A 111 -6.65 3.88 -1.02
C PRO A 111 -7.74 4.04 -2.08
N GLU A 112 -7.55 5.01 -2.98
CA GLU A 112 -8.32 5.03 -4.22
C GLU A 112 -7.94 3.82 -5.08
N TRP A 113 -8.81 3.53 -6.05
CA TRP A 113 -8.73 2.34 -6.89
C TRP A 113 -7.37 2.07 -7.53
N ASP A 114 -6.65 3.11 -7.95
CA ASP A 114 -5.34 2.98 -8.61
C ASP A 114 -4.18 3.44 -7.70
N SER A 115 -4.46 3.77 -6.43
CA SER A 115 -3.48 4.36 -5.52
C SER A 115 -2.28 3.45 -5.31
N LEU A 116 -2.52 2.17 -4.99
CA LEU A 116 -1.43 1.21 -4.75
C LEU A 116 -0.55 1.00 -5.99
N THR A 117 -1.15 0.90 -7.17
CA THR A 117 -0.39 0.76 -8.43
C THR A 117 0.46 2.01 -8.69
N HIS A 118 -0.09 3.21 -8.47
CA HIS A 118 0.68 4.44 -8.62
C HIS A 118 1.77 4.64 -7.56
N LEU A 119 1.56 4.18 -6.32
CA LEU A 119 2.62 4.13 -5.30
C LEU A 119 3.77 3.21 -5.73
N LEU A 120 3.48 2.05 -6.32
CA LEU A 120 4.50 1.13 -6.85
C LEU A 120 5.32 1.78 -7.99
N TYR A 121 4.65 2.45 -8.93
CA TYR A 121 5.35 3.21 -9.98
C TYR A 121 6.26 4.27 -9.37
N ALA A 122 5.76 5.06 -8.42
CA ALA A 122 6.55 6.09 -7.76
C ALA A 122 7.79 5.52 -7.07
N GLN A 123 7.64 4.40 -6.34
CA GLN A 123 8.77 3.70 -5.73
C GLN A 123 9.79 3.21 -6.75
N GLN A 124 9.36 2.65 -7.89
CA GLN A 124 10.26 2.15 -8.92
C GLN A 124 11.17 3.26 -9.46
N TYR A 125 10.64 4.47 -9.66
CA TYR A 125 11.46 5.61 -10.08
C TYR A 125 12.47 6.04 -9.01
N HIS A 126 12.15 5.93 -7.72
CA HIS A 126 13.15 6.12 -6.67
C HIS A 126 14.21 5.02 -6.66
N VAL A 127 13.82 3.76 -6.88
CA VAL A 127 14.77 2.65 -7.05
C VAL A 127 15.69 2.87 -8.26
N GLU A 128 15.20 3.45 -9.35
CA GLU A 128 16.01 3.79 -10.53
C GLU A 128 17.11 4.79 -10.20
N ILE A 129 16.79 5.83 -9.41
CA ILE A 129 17.79 6.81 -8.92
C ILE A 129 18.87 6.11 -8.10
N LEU A 130 18.49 5.10 -7.33
CA LEU A 130 19.37 4.34 -6.43
C LEU A 130 20.18 3.27 -7.20
N ARG A 131 19.67 2.65 -8.27
CA ARG A 131 20.25 1.46 -8.94
C ARG A 131 21.73 1.54 -9.35
N ARG A 132 22.34 2.73 -9.40
CA ARG A 132 23.76 2.91 -9.70
C ARG A 132 24.73 2.25 -8.69
N TYR A 133 24.29 1.87 -7.47
CA TYR A 133 25.20 1.49 -6.38
C TYR A 133 24.98 0.09 -5.77
N SER A 134 23.83 -0.54 -5.97
CA SER A 134 23.52 -1.88 -5.44
C SER A 134 22.28 -2.49 -6.10
N ALA A 135 22.07 -3.78 -5.87
CA ALA A 135 20.87 -4.51 -6.28
C ALA A 135 19.64 -4.27 -5.37
N SER A 136 19.77 -3.57 -4.23
CA SER A 136 18.67 -3.34 -3.28
C SER A 136 18.67 -1.90 -2.75
N ALA A 137 17.56 -1.19 -2.96
CA ALA A 137 17.33 0.16 -2.44
C ALA A 137 17.46 0.22 -0.90
N GLN A 138 16.97 -0.81 -0.20
CA GLN A 138 17.09 -0.94 1.25
C GLN A 138 18.55 -0.94 1.72
N LEU A 139 19.45 -1.64 1.01
CA LEU A 139 20.87 -1.66 1.35
C LEU A 139 21.54 -0.29 1.13
N GLN A 140 21.06 0.47 0.15
CA GLN A 140 21.63 1.80 -0.16
C GLN A 140 21.18 2.87 0.80
N CYS A 141 19.92 2.83 1.20
CA CYS A 141 19.35 3.82 2.11
C CYS A 141 19.74 3.59 3.57
N ARG A 142 20.76 2.76 3.82
CA ARG A 142 21.30 2.58 5.16
C ARG A 142 21.99 3.84 5.65
N ARG A 143 21.77 4.18 6.92
CA ARG A 143 22.34 5.39 7.56
C ARG A 143 23.85 5.51 7.36
N SER A 144 24.57 4.39 7.42
CA SER A 144 26.02 4.32 7.21
C SER A 144 26.49 4.72 5.80
N ARG A 145 25.60 4.68 4.80
CA ARG A 145 25.89 5.02 3.40
C ARG A 145 25.36 6.39 2.99
N LEU A 146 24.47 7.00 3.78
CA LEU A 146 23.91 8.32 3.46
C LEU A 146 25.00 9.39 3.32
N GLY A 147 26.14 9.28 4.01
CA GLY A 147 27.26 10.22 3.87
C GLY A 147 27.89 10.23 2.48
N GLU A 148 27.81 9.12 1.74
CA GLU A 148 28.41 8.91 0.42
C GLU A 148 27.45 9.28 -0.72
N MET A 149 26.18 9.54 -0.40
CA MET A 149 25.13 9.84 -1.36
C MET A 149 25.07 11.32 -1.74
N ASP A 150 24.76 11.57 -3.01
CA ASP A 150 24.40 12.89 -3.48
C ASP A 150 23.01 13.31 -2.94
N ARG A 151 22.62 14.56 -3.25
CA ARG A 151 21.36 15.12 -2.79
C ARG A 151 20.14 14.34 -3.30
N TYR A 152 20.11 13.99 -4.58
CA TYR A 152 18.95 13.32 -5.19
C TYR A 152 18.78 11.90 -4.68
N GLN A 153 19.88 11.23 -4.35
CA GLN A 153 19.87 9.91 -3.74
C GLN A 153 19.34 9.92 -2.31
N LYS A 154 19.74 10.91 -1.51
CA LYS A 154 19.19 11.12 -0.17
C LYS A 154 17.69 11.39 -0.23
N GLU A 155 17.26 12.26 -1.15
CA GLU A 155 15.85 12.52 -1.40
C GLU A 155 15.12 11.24 -1.85
N ALA A 156 15.70 10.45 -2.77
CA ALA A 156 15.12 9.19 -3.21
C ALA A 156 14.97 8.18 -2.08
N CYS A 157 15.92 8.10 -1.16
CA CYS A 157 15.80 7.25 0.03
C CYS A 157 14.65 7.68 0.94
N PHE A 158 14.50 9.00 1.15
CA PHE A 158 13.40 9.54 1.96
C PHE A 158 12.06 9.16 1.38
N TYR A 159 11.87 9.45 0.10
CA TYR A 159 10.61 9.19 -0.59
C TYR A 159 10.34 7.71 -0.75
N TYR A 160 11.36 6.89 -1.03
CA TYR A 160 11.22 5.44 -1.05
C TYR A 160 10.69 4.91 0.28
N GLY A 161 11.28 5.33 1.42
CA GLY A 161 10.81 4.92 2.75
C GLY A 161 9.38 5.40 3.03
N LEU A 162 9.07 6.65 2.71
CA LEU A 162 7.73 7.24 2.91
C LEU A 162 6.66 6.51 2.08
N LEU A 163 6.89 6.35 0.78
CA LEU A 163 5.95 5.66 -0.12
C LEU A 163 5.77 4.20 0.24
N SER A 164 6.80 3.57 0.79
CA SER A 164 6.70 2.20 1.25
C SER A 164 5.83 2.06 2.51
N LEU A 165 5.95 2.99 3.44
CA LEU A 165 5.02 3.07 4.58
C LEU A 165 3.59 3.24 4.07
N ILE A 166 3.34 4.17 3.15
CA ILE A 166 1.99 4.43 2.63
C ILE A 166 1.43 3.22 1.87
N GLN A 167 2.27 2.53 1.09
CA GLN A 167 1.89 1.29 0.44
C GLN A 167 1.52 0.22 1.47
N ALA A 168 2.28 0.09 2.56
CA ALA A 168 1.94 -0.81 3.66
C ALA A 168 0.56 -0.50 4.25
N LEU A 169 0.33 0.78 4.55
CA LEU A 169 -0.91 1.27 5.14
C LEU A 169 -2.10 0.99 4.22
N SER A 170 -1.97 1.35 2.95
CA SER A 170 -2.97 1.13 1.91
C SER A 170 -3.23 -0.37 1.66
N SER A 171 -2.19 -1.21 1.68
CA SER A 171 -2.35 -2.66 1.48
C SER A 171 -3.13 -3.29 2.63
N PHE A 172 -2.93 -2.79 3.85
CA PHE A 172 -3.67 -3.22 5.01
C PHE A 172 -5.15 -2.83 4.92
N ALA A 173 -5.41 -1.56 4.59
CA ALA A 173 -6.77 -1.04 4.40
C ALA A 173 -7.54 -1.83 3.32
N VAL A 174 -6.88 -2.28 2.26
CA VAL A 174 -7.50 -3.13 1.23
C VAL A 174 -7.85 -4.53 1.73
N LEU A 175 -7.06 -5.11 2.64
CA LEU A 175 -7.23 -6.49 3.11
C LEU A 175 -8.33 -6.64 4.15
N VAL A 176 -8.54 -5.61 4.97
CA VAL A 176 -9.44 -5.62 6.13
C VAL A 176 -10.20 -4.28 6.31
N PRO A 177 -10.83 -3.72 5.25
CA PRO A 177 -11.32 -2.34 5.22
C PRO A 177 -12.32 -2.01 6.33
N ASP A 178 -13.21 -2.93 6.66
CA ASP A 178 -14.27 -2.73 7.65
C ASP A 178 -13.81 -3.06 9.08
N GLU A 179 -12.60 -3.60 9.25
CA GLU A 179 -12.04 -4.00 10.54
C GLU A 179 -10.92 -3.09 11.04
N VAL A 180 -10.40 -2.17 10.21
CA VAL A 180 -9.37 -1.20 10.64
C VAL A 180 -9.87 -0.39 11.86
N GLN A 181 -11.12 0.06 11.84
CA GLN A 181 -11.71 0.81 12.95
C GLN A 181 -11.80 -0.06 14.23
N HIS A 182 -12.22 -1.32 14.10
CA HIS A 182 -12.29 -2.26 15.23
C HIS A 182 -10.91 -2.51 15.86
N TRP A 183 -9.85 -2.53 15.05
CA TRP A 183 -8.48 -2.58 15.57
C TRP A 183 -8.12 -1.35 16.39
N VAL A 184 -8.42 -0.15 15.88
CA VAL A 184 -8.16 1.11 16.58
C VAL A 184 -8.91 1.14 17.92
N GLU A 185 -10.17 0.70 17.93
CA GLU A 185 -11.05 0.64 19.09
C GLU A 185 -10.61 -0.38 20.15
N ARG A 186 -10.32 -1.64 19.75
CA ARG A 186 -9.77 -2.67 20.65
C ARG A 186 -8.51 -2.17 21.34
N TYR A 187 -7.69 -1.44 20.59
CA TYR A 187 -6.53 -0.85 21.15
C TYR A 187 -6.86 0.29 22.11
N HIS A 188 -7.86 1.14 21.84
CA HIS A 188 -8.30 2.26 22.70
C HIS A 188 -8.71 1.84 24.13
N ASP A 189 -9.30 0.66 24.29
CA ASP A 189 -9.85 0.17 25.57
C ASP A 189 -8.94 -0.79 26.34
N ALA A 190 -7.61 -0.65 26.20
CA ALA A 190 -6.61 -1.46 26.92
C ALA A 190 -6.72 -1.45 28.47
N ALA A 191 -7.63 -0.66 29.04
CA ALA A 191 -8.14 -0.85 30.39
C ALA A 191 -9.66 -1.09 30.32
N CYS A 192 -10.07 -2.32 30.60
CA CYS A 192 -11.43 -2.80 30.85
C CYS A 192 -12.23 -3.29 29.64
N GLU A 193 -12.27 -4.62 29.56
CA GLU A 193 -13.16 -5.49 28.81
C GLU A 193 -13.09 -5.42 27.28
N PRO A 194 -13.10 -6.57 26.58
CA PRO A 194 -13.24 -6.57 25.13
C PRO A 194 -14.55 -5.84 24.82
N ALA A 195 -14.45 -4.71 24.12
CA ALA A 195 -15.63 -4.06 23.56
C ALA A 195 -16.51 -5.15 22.92
N PRO A 196 -17.81 -5.21 23.24
CA PRO A 196 -18.69 -6.22 22.67
C PRO A 196 -18.53 -6.12 21.17
N LEU A 197 -18.02 -7.20 20.57
CA LEU A 197 -17.82 -7.32 19.14
C LEU A 197 -19.12 -6.83 18.47
N PRO A 198 -19.09 -5.82 17.57
CA PRO A 198 -20.28 -5.46 16.83
C PRO A 198 -20.86 -6.75 16.23
N GLU A 199 -22.19 -6.87 16.30
CA GLU A 199 -22.99 -8.07 16.01
C GLU A 199 -22.31 -8.96 14.96
N LEU A 200 -22.25 -10.27 15.24
CA LEU A 200 -21.66 -11.43 14.52
C LEU A 200 -21.86 -11.41 12.98
N THR A 201 -21.39 -10.36 12.34
CA THR A 201 -21.43 -10.15 10.91
C THR A 201 -20.19 -10.83 10.36
N PRO A 202 -20.33 -11.68 9.34
CA PRO A 202 -19.19 -12.26 8.65
C PRO A 202 -18.18 -11.18 8.23
N ARG A 203 -16.91 -11.33 8.65
CA ARG A 203 -15.84 -10.32 8.55
C ARG A 203 -14.93 -10.55 7.34
N GLN A 204 -14.49 -9.47 6.68
CA GLN A 204 -13.46 -9.51 5.63
C GLN A 204 -12.15 -10.06 6.18
N ALA A 205 -11.79 -9.75 7.42
CA ALA A 205 -10.57 -10.30 8.06
C ALA A 205 -10.57 -11.84 8.10
N GLN A 206 -11.71 -12.45 8.43
CA GLN A 206 -11.87 -13.91 8.44
C GLN A 206 -11.83 -14.49 7.03
N ALA A 207 -12.49 -13.83 6.06
CA ALA A 207 -12.41 -14.21 4.66
C ALA A 207 -10.97 -14.10 4.11
N THR A 208 -10.22 -13.07 4.50
CA THR A 208 -8.82 -12.84 4.14
C THR A 208 -7.91 -13.88 4.79
N ALA A 209 -8.08 -14.20 6.08
CA ALA A 209 -7.38 -15.28 6.75
C ALA A 209 -7.62 -16.62 6.04
N CYS A 210 -8.89 -16.92 5.72
CA CYS A 210 -9.23 -18.14 5.01
C CYS A 210 -8.67 -18.18 3.59
N ALA A 211 -8.60 -17.05 2.90
CA ALA A 211 -7.95 -16.96 1.59
C ALA A 211 -6.46 -17.33 1.70
N LEU A 212 -5.75 -16.76 2.68
CA LEU A 212 -4.34 -17.05 2.92
C LEU A 212 -4.12 -18.54 3.25
N GLU A 213 -4.98 -19.14 4.08
CA GLU A 213 -4.92 -20.57 4.37
C GLU A 213 -5.21 -21.44 3.15
N ALA A 214 -6.27 -21.11 2.40
CA ALA A 214 -6.66 -21.83 1.21
C ALA A 214 -5.51 -21.86 0.20
N ALA A 215 -4.75 -20.77 0.08
CA ALA A 215 -3.53 -20.72 -0.74
C ALA A 215 -2.57 -21.89 -0.44
N ALA A 216 -2.30 -22.16 0.84
CA ALA A 216 -1.44 -23.27 1.25
C ALA A 216 -2.01 -24.66 0.88
N TYR A 217 -3.34 -24.79 0.81
CA TYR A 217 -4.00 -26.05 0.43
C TYR A 217 -4.21 -26.23 -1.07
N LEU A 218 -4.37 -25.13 -1.82
CA LEU A 218 -4.49 -25.12 -3.28
C LEU A 218 -3.22 -25.65 -3.95
N ALA A 219 -2.06 -25.46 -3.32
CA ALA A 219 -0.80 -26.10 -3.72
C ALA A 219 -0.85 -27.65 -3.73
N GLY A 220 -1.87 -28.27 -3.12
CA GLY A 220 -2.08 -29.72 -3.05
C GLY A 220 -3.26 -30.25 -3.86
N GLU A 221 -3.62 -29.63 -4.99
CA GLU A 221 -4.70 -30.03 -5.92
C GLU A 221 -6.14 -30.03 -5.33
N LYS A 222 -6.33 -29.53 -4.11
CA LYS A 222 -7.66 -29.46 -3.50
C LYS A 222 -8.50 -28.35 -4.14
N THR A 223 -9.77 -28.63 -4.43
CA THR A 223 -10.72 -27.65 -5.03
C THR A 223 -11.74 -27.10 -4.03
N THR A 224 -11.84 -27.71 -2.85
CA THR A 224 -12.71 -27.29 -1.75
C THR A 224 -12.03 -27.54 -0.41
N GLY A 225 -12.40 -26.75 0.59
CA GLY A 225 -12.04 -27.01 1.97
C GLY A 225 -12.76 -26.07 2.93
N SER A 226 -12.36 -26.16 4.19
CA SER A 226 -12.81 -25.27 5.25
C SER A 226 -11.61 -24.68 5.97
N CYS A 227 -11.76 -23.45 6.45
CA CYS A 227 -10.79 -22.80 7.31
C CYS A 227 -11.27 -22.93 8.77
N LEU A 228 -10.34 -23.09 9.71
CA LEU A 228 -10.70 -23.16 11.13
C LEU A 228 -11.04 -21.75 11.61
N ALA A 229 -12.32 -21.48 11.86
CA ALA A 229 -12.69 -20.26 12.56
C ALA A 229 -12.25 -20.32 14.02
N THR A 230 -11.99 -19.15 14.58
CA THR A 230 -11.69 -18.88 15.99
C THR A 230 -12.79 -19.37 16.95
N PRO A 231 -12.65 -19.25 18.29
CA PRO A 231 -13.46 -19.98 19.28
C PRO A 231 -14.99 -19.79 19.22
N HIS A 232 -15.49 -18.94 18.32
CA HIS A 232 -16.89 -18.64 18.10
C HIS A 232 -17.29 -19.07 16.69
N GLU A 233 -17.65 -20.36 16.55
CA GLU A 233 -18.90 -20.74 15.89
C GLU A 233 -19.16 -20.10 14.49
N THR A 234 -18.12 -20.08 13.65
CA THR A 234 -18.21 -19.61 12.26
C THR A 234 -17.77 -20.75 11.33
N ASP A 235 -18.64 -21.21 10.44
CA ASP A 235 -18.26 -22.15 9.39
C ASP A 235 -17.75 -21.35 8.19
N ILE A 236 -16.45 -21.49 7.89
CA ILE A 236 -15.82 -20.82 6.76
C ILE A 236 -15.42 -21.87 5.73
N GLN A 237 -16.08 -21.85 4.58
CA GLN A 237 -15.86 -22.77 3.48
C GLN A 237 -15.27 -22.04 2.30
N TRP A 238 -14.36 -22.68 1.59
CA TRP A 238 -13.81 -22.15 0.35
C TRP A 238 -13.99 -23.14 -0.79
N HIS A 239 -14.21 -22.60 -1.98
CA HIS A 239 -14.38 -23.35 -3.21
C HIS A 239 -13.65 -22.66 -4.35
N ARG A 240 -12.72 -23.39 -4.98
CA ARG A 240 -12.09 -23.00 -6.24
C ARG A 240 -13.13 -23.11 -7.35
N LEU A 241 -13.37 -22.02 -8.07
CA LEU A 241 -14.32 -22.02 -9.19
C LEU A 241 -13.68 -22.69 -10.41
N SER A 242 -13.73 -24.02 -10.41
CA SER A 242 -13.04 -24.88 -11.39
C SER A 242 -13.58 -24.83 -12.83
N ASP A 243 -14.77 -24.25 -13.03
CA ASP A 243 -15.34 -23.87 -14.33
C ASP A 243 -14.69 -22.59 -14.92
N ARG A 244 -13.92 -21.87 -14.11
CA ARG A 244 -13.15 -20.66 -14.47
C ARG A 244 -11.72 -20.77 -13.93
N LYS A 245 -10.98 -21.81 -14.36
CA LYS A 245 -9.64 -22.12 -13.85
C LYS A 245 -8.70 -20.90 -13.88
N ASP A 246 -8.77 -20.10 -14.94
CA ASP A 246 -8.05 -18.83 -15.06
C ASP A 246 -9.00 -17.72 -15.51
N VAL A 247 -9.16 -16.69 -14.70
CA VAL A 247 -9.72 -15.41 -15.14
C VAL A 247 -8.56 -14.58 -15.67
N GLN A 248 -8.54 -14.37 -16.99
CA GLN A 248 -7.56 -13.51 -17.63
C GLN A 248 -8.05 -12.07 -17.58
N PHE A 249 -7.26 -11.20 -16.96
CA PHE A 249 -7.51 -9.76 -16.93
C PHE A 249 -6.83 -9.08 -18.11
N TYR A 250 -7.48 -8.04 -18.64
CA TYR A 250 -7.02 -7.26 -19.78
C TYR A 250 -7.03 -5.76 -19.48
N ASP A 251 -6.07 -5.03 -20.04
CA ASP A 251 -6.07 -3.57 -20.14
C ASP A 251 -6.04 -3.16 -21.62
N GLY A 252 -7.11 -2.50 -22.10
CA GLY A 252 -7.20 -2.09 -23.51
C GLY A 252 -7.08 -3.26 -24.51
N GLY A 253 -7.54 -4.46 -24.12
CA GLY A 253 -7.44 -5.68 -24.93
C GLY A 253 -6.09 -6.41 -24.85
N HIS A 254 -5.14 -5.93 -24.05
CA HIS A 254 -3.88 -6.61 -23.80
C HIS A 254 -3.94 -7.42 -22.49
N PRO A 255 -3.58 -8.71 -22.49
CA PRO A 255 -3.57 -9.51 -21.27
C PRO A 255 -2.51 -8.96 -20.31
N ILE A 256 -2.90 -8.75 -19.06
CA ILE A 256 -2.04 -8.19 -18.01
C ILE A 256 -1.69 -9.24 -16.96
N THR A 257 -2.69 -9.95 -16.41
CA THR A 257 -2.48 -10.96 -15.38
C THR A 257 -3.55 -12.04 -15.47
N ALA A 258 -3.19 -13.27 -15.09
CA ALA A 258 -4.14 -14.36 -14.89
C ALA A 258 -4.27 -14.61 -13.38
N ALA A 259 -5.50 -14.85 -12.93
CA ALA A 259 -5.75 -15.23 -11.55
C ALA A 259 -6.84 -16.28 -11.45
N GLU A 260 -6.70 -17.16 -10.47
CA GLU A 260 -7.70 -18.15 -10.12
C GLU A 260 -8.68 -17.55 -9.11
N PRO A 261 -9.99 -17.58 -9.39
CA PRO A 261 -10.98 -17.11 -8.45
C PRO A 261 -11.30 -18.17 -7.39
N LEU A 262 -11.32 -17.72 -6.15
CA LEU A 262 -11.80 -18.46 -4.99
C LEU A 262 -13.07 -17.80 -4.46
N ARG A 263 -14.09 -18.62 -4.26
CA ARG A 263 -15.28 -18.22 -3.51
C ARG A 263 -15.13 -18.66 -2.06
N ILE A 264 -15.32 -17.73 -1.13
CA ILE A 264 -15.29 -17.97 0.31
C ILE A 264 -16.68 -17.68 0.86
N ARG A 265 -17.23 -18.65 1.58
CA ARG A 265 -18.51 -18.55 2.28
C ARG A 265 -18.23 -18.50 3.76
N VAL A 266 -18.81 -17.51 4.42
CA VAL A 266 -18.72 -17.35 5.86
C VAL A 266 -20.14 -17.42 6.41
N LYS A 267 -20.40 -18.42 7.25
CA LYS A 267 -21.68 -18.64 7.92
C LYS A 267 -21.49 -18.60 9.44
N THR A 268 -22.25 -17.78 10.13
CA THR A 268 -22.29 -17.73 11.60
C THR A 268 -23.36 -18.68 12.14
N THR A 269 -23.08 -19.43 13.20
CA THR A 269 -24.01 -20.45 13.73
C THR A 269 -25.05 -19.89 14.71
N ASP A 270 -24.85 -18.68 15.23
CA ASP A 270 -25.76 -18.04 16.20
C ASP A 270 -26.83 -17.15 15.53
N SER A 271 -27.99 -17.74 15.29
CA SER A 271 -29.36 -17.15 15.18
C SER A 271 -29.70 -16.08 14.12
N CYS A 272 -28.73 -15.52 13.41
CA CYS A 272 -28.98 -14.75 12.18
C CYS A 272 -28.29 -15.47 11.02
N ASP A 273 -29.06 -16.23 10.21
CA ASP A 273 -28.64 -16.93 8.97
C ASP A 273 -28.10 -15.94 7.91
N SER A 274 -27.04 -15.19 8.24
CA SER A 274 -26.34 -14.31 7.32
C SER A 274 -25.14 -15.05 6.77
N GLU A 275 -25.39 -15.90 5.77
CA GLU A 275 -24.32 -16.38 4.91
C GLU A 275 -23.86 -15.19 4.05
N ARG A 276 -22.55 -14.91 4.05
CA ARG A 276 -21.94 -13.97 3.11
C ARG A 276 -20.95 -14.69 2.21
N GLU A 277 -20.96 -14.28 0.95
CA GLU A 277 -19.99 -14.72 -0.04
C GLU A 277 -18.96 -13.62 -0.30
N PHE A 278 -17.70 -14.02 -0.30
CA PHE A 278 -16.56 -13.20 -0.69
C PHE A 278 -15.87 -13.85 -1.87
N TYR A 279 -15.36 -13.03 -2.78
CA TYR A 279 -14.53 -13.47 -3.88
C TYR A 279 -13.12 -12.97 -3.65
N ARG A 280 -12.15 -13.86 -3.84
CA ARG A 280 -10.71 -13.58 -3.76
C ARG A 280 -10.02 -14.14 -5.00
N LEU A 281 -8.93 -13.51 -5.38
CA LEU A 281 -8.12 -13.93 -6.51
C LEU A 281 -6.81 -14.53 -6.01
N PHE A 282 -6.31 -15.54 -6.71
CA PHE A 282 -5.06 -16.22 -6.42
C PHE A 282 -4.19 -16.23 -7.66
N ARG A 283 -2.88 -16.01 -7.48
CA ARG A 283 -1.93 -16.28 -8.56
C ARG A 283 -1.32 -17.66 -8.34
N GLU A 284 -1.40 -18.51 -9.36
CA GLU A 284 -0.64 -19.76 -9.41
C GLU A 284 0.83 -19.40 -9.62
N ALA A 285 1.62 -19.51 -8.55
CA ALA A 285 3.07 -19.33 -8.56
C ALA A 285 3.70 -20.44 -7.72
N ALA A 286 5.02 -20.41 -7.50
CA ALA A 286 5.72 -21.37 -6.62
C ALA A 286 5.11 -21.45 -5.21
N GLN A 287 4.43 -20.39 -4.78
CA GLN A 287 3.54 -20.35 -3.62
C GLN A 287 2.25 -19.67 -4.09
N HIS A 288 1.12 -20.38 -4.01
CA HIS A 288 -0.18 -19.76 -4.24
C HIS A 288 -0.33 -18.62 -3.23
N SER A 289 -0.65 -17.42 -3.70
CA SER A 289 -0.77 -16.25 -2.82
C SER A 289 -2.00 -15.45 -3.22
N PRO A 290 -2.82 -15.01 -2.25
CA PRO A 290 -3.93 -14.12 -2.52
C PRO A 290 -3.43 -12.84 -3.18
N VAL A 291 -4.06 -12.47 -4.29
CA VAL A 291 -3.86 -11.20 -4.97
C VAL A 291 -4.54 -10.10 -4.15
N LEU A 292 -3.86 -8.96 -4.01
CA LEU A 292 -4.49 -7.75 -3.47
C LEU A 292 -5.49 -7.23 -4.49
N THR A 293 -6.71 -6.95 -4.04
CA THR A 293 -7.79 -6.54 -4.92
C THR A 293 -8.52 -5.32 -4.37
N VAL A 294 -8.84 -4.36 -5.23
CA VAL A 294 -9.55 -3.14 -4.87
C VAL A 294 -10.84 -3.04 -5.68
N GLY A 295 -11.98 -2.93 -4.98
CA GLY A 295 -13.31 -2.97 -5.58
C GLY A 295 -13.54 -4.16 -6.54
N ALA A 296 -14.32 -3.95 -7.60
CA ALA A 296 -14.53 -4.93 -8.66
C ALA A 296 -14.43 -4.32 -10.09
N CYS A 297 -13.83 -5.05 -11.03
CA CYS A 297 -13.79 -4.73 -12.47
C CYS A 297 -14.28 -5.89 -13.32
N ARG A 298 -14.54 -5.60 -14.61
CA ARG A 298 -14.68 -6.63 -15.64
C ARG A 298 -13.32 -7.22 -16.01
N SER A 299 -13.29 -8.52 -16.30
CA SER A 299 -12.03 -9.19 -16.66
C SER A 299 -11.52 -8.78 -18.04
N ASP A 300 -12.43 -8.50 -18.98
CA ASP A 300 -12.11 -8.09 -20.36
C ASP A 300 -11.58 -6.66 -20.50
N ASP A 301 -11.78 -5.82 -19.48
CA ASP A 301 -11.24 -4.48 -19.37
C ASP A 301 -11.26 -4.00 -17.92
N ILE A 302 -10.10 -4.01 -17.25
CA ILE A 302 -10.00 -3.62 -15.83
C ILE A 302 -10.43 -2.17 -15.56
N ARG A 303 -10.49 -1.32 -16.60
CA ARG A 303 -10.97 0.07 -16.46
C ARG A 303 -12.49 0.15 -16.31
N GLN A 304 -13.21 -0.92 -16.66
CA GLN A 304 -14.66 -1.02 -16.50
C GLN A 304 -15.00 -1.50 -15.09
N ARG A 305 -15.35 -0.55 -14.24
CA ARG A 305 -15.70 -0.79 -12.82
C ARG A 305 -17.07 -1.42 -12.68
N CYS A 306 -17.22 -2.24 -11.63
CA CYS A 306 -18.46 -2.85 -11.20
C CYS A 306 -18.81 -2.41 -9.77
N ASP A 307 -20.09 -2.45 -9.41
CA ASP A 307 -20.56 -2.14 -8.06
C ASP A 307 -20.10 -3.20 -7.03
N GLY A 308 -19.74 -4.40 -7.49
CA GLY A 308 -19.20 -5.48 -6.68
C GLY A 308 -18.89 -6.73 -7.50
N PRO A 309 -18.28 -7.75 -6.88
CA PRO A 309 -18.03 -9.03 -7.54
C PRO A 309 -19.34 -9.74 -7.92
N ASP A 310 -19.48 -10.08 -9.20
CA ASP A 310 -20.61 -10.83 -9.77
C ASP A 310 -20.07 -11.69 -10.93
N PRO A 311 -19.66 -12.95 -10.65
CA PRO A 311 -19.14 -13.87 -11.67
C PRO A 311 -20.07 -14.08 -12.87
N ALA A 312 -21.39 -13.94 -12.68
CA ALA A 312 -22.37 -14.13 -13.76
C ALA A 312 -22.36 -12.96 -14.75
N LYS A 313 -21.92 -11.77 -14.32
CA LYS A 313 -21.71 -10.58 -15.17
C LYS A 313 -20.25 -10.35 -15.55
N ASP A 314 -19.39 -11.31 -15.26
CA ASP A 314 -17.93 -11.21 -15.42
C ASP A 314 -17.29 -10.06 -14.63
N CYS A 315 -17.89 -9.72 -13.49
CA CYS A 315 -17.34 -8.76 -12.54
C CYS A 315 -16.57 -9.50 -11.44
N TRP A 316 -15.30 -9.18 -11.27
CA TRP A 316 -14.39 -9.85 -10.35
C TRP A 316 -13.72 -8.83 -9.43
N PRO A 317 -13.23 -9.24 -8.25
CA PRO A 317 -12.35 -8.39 -7.45
C PRO A 317 -11.20 -7.89 -8.32
N CYS A 318 -10.95 -6.58 -8.37
CA CYS A 318 -10.01 -6.06 -9.36
C CYS A 318 -8.57 -6.16 -8.85
N PRO A 319 -7.64 -6.82 -9.58
CA PRO A 319 -6.28 -6.99 -9.11
C PRO A 319 -5.52 -5.66 -9.07
N VAL A 320 -4.80 -5.42 -7.99
CA VAL A 320 -3.79 -4.36 -7.92
C VAL A 320 -2.59 -4.81 -8.75
N LEU A 321 -2.17 -3.97 -9.70
CA LEU A 321 -1.08 -4.32 -10.61
C LEU A 321 0.25 -3.69 -10.19
N MET A 322 1.30 -4.49 -10.36
CA MET A 322 2.69 -4.05 -10.39
C MET A 322 3.00 -3.37 -11.73
N PRO A 323 4.09 -2.58 -11.81
CA PRO A 323 4.48 -1.87 -13.03
C PRO A 323 4.73 -2.75 -14.27
N ASP A 324 5.03 -4.03 -14.08
CA ASP A 324 5.20 -5.03 -15.13
C ASP A 324 3.89 -5.72 -15.54
N ALA A 325 2.75 -5.16 -15.11
CA ALA A 325 1.40 -5.66 -15.31
C ALA A 325 1.06 -6.98 -14.57
N GLU A 326 1.96 -7.50 -13.73
CA GLU A 326 1.63 -8.63 -12.87
C GLU A 326 0.80 -8.20 -11.65
N ALA A 327 -0.02 -9.11 -11.10
CA ALA A 327 -0.76 -8.85 -9.88
C ALA A 327 0.14 -8.77 -8.62
N LEU A 328 -0.06 -7.74 -7.79
CA LEU A 328 0.54 -7.64 -6.47
C LEU A 328 -0.16 -8.59 -5.49
N THR A 329 0.59 -9.37 -4.73
CA THR A 329 0.01 -10.29 -3.74
C THR A 329 0.11 -9.77 -2.31
N ALA A 330 -0.77 -10.28 -1.43
CA ALA A 330 -0.79 -9.93 -0.02
C ALA A 330 0.56 -10.22 0.67
N HIS A 331 1.23 -11.33 0.32
CA HIS A 331 2.55 -11.64 0.84
C HIS A 331 3.61 -10.64 0.40
N GLN A 332 3.65 -10.30 -0.89
CA GLN A 332 4.60 -9.33 -1.41
C GLN A 332 4.42 -7.99 -0.72
N ALA A 333 3.19 -7.49 -0.64
CA ALA A 333 2.90 -6.19 -0.09
C ALA A 333 3.18 -6.09 1.42
N LEU A 334 2.60 -6.98 2.24
CA LEU A 334 2.67 -6.87 3.70
C LEU A 334 4.05 -7.25 4.27
N LEU A 335 4.65 -8.33 3.75
CA LEU A 335 5.93 -8.79 4.29
C LEU A 335 7.06 -7.83 3.90
N GLN A 336 7.10 -7.34 2.65
CA GLN A 336 8.12 -6.36 2.25
C GLN A 336 7.96 -5.05 3.02
N ALA A 337 6.72 -4.59 3.17
CA ALA A 337 6.40 -3.42 3.98
C ALA A 337 6.95 -3.52 5.40
N LEU A 338 6.48 -4.53 6.15
CA LEU A 338 6.70 -4.63 7.59
C LEU A 338 8.10 -5.13 7.96
N ASN A 339 8.75 -5.92 7.10
CA ASN A 339 10.07 -6.46 7.37
C ASN A 339 11.20 -5.57 6.82
N ASP A 340 11.03 -5.00 5.63
CA ASP A 340 12.15 -4.40 4.90
C ASP A 340 12.04 -2.88 4.74
N GLN A 341 10.86 -2.42 4.36
CA GLN A 341 10.67 -1.06 3.87
C GLN A 341 10.57 -0.01 5.00
N VAL A 342 9.87 -0.32 6.10
CA VAL A 342 9.75 0.62 7.24
C VAL A 342 11.11 0.90 7.88
N GLU A 343 12.05 -0.05 7.83
CA GLU A 343 13.41 0.14 8.35
C GLU A 343 14.17 1.25 7.61
N VAL A 344 13.91 1.45 6.32
CA VAL A 344 14.52 2.53 5.54
C VAL A 344 14.07 3.88 6.09
N LEU A 345 12.78 4.03 6.37
CA LEU A 345 12.24 5.27 6.92
C LEU A 345 12.83 5.57 8.31
N LEU A 346 12.87 4.56 9.20
CA LEU A 346 13.43 4.70 10.55
C LEU A 346 14.86 5.26 10.54
N GLN A 347 15.69 4.74 9.63
CA GLN A 347 17.10 5.12 9.53
C GLN A 347 17.33 6.56 9.05
N MET A 348 16.29 7.21 8.54
CA MET A 348 16.34 8.59 8.07
C MET A 348 15.90 9.62 9.12
N LEU A 349 15.38 9.14 10.25
CA LEU A 349 14.91 10.00 11.33
C LEU A 349 16.06 10.44 12.25
N ALA A 350 15.81 11.54 12.99
CA ALA A 350 16.68 11.89 14.10
C ALA A 350 16.70 10.75 15.13
N ALA A 351 17.84 10.55 15.82
CA ALA A 351 18.08 9.38 16.66
C ALA A 351 17.02 9.19 17.78
N GLU A 352 16.48 10.29 18.30
CA GLU A 352 15.41 10.29 19.31
C GLU A 352 14.10 9.71 18.77
N HIS A 353 13.69 10.12 17.57
CA HIS A 353 12.47 9.64 16.91
C HIS A 353 12.64 8.22 16.37
N GLU A 354 13.83 7.90 15.83
CA GLU A 354 14.18 6.55 15.39
C GLU A 354 14.00 5.54 16.52
N THR A 355 14.55 5.82 17.71
CA THR A 355 14.50 4.89 18.84
C THR A 355 13.06 4.61 19.27
N ARG A 356 12.22 5.64 19.31
CA ARG A 356 10.80 5.51 19.66
C ARG A 356 10.06 4.67 18.64
N LEU A 357 10.07 5.08 17.37
CA LEU A 357 9.32 4.38 16.32
C LEU A 357 9.82 2.96 16.07
N ARG A 358 11.12 2.71 16.26
CA ARG A 358 11.68 1.35 16.21
C ARG A 358 11.05 0.47 17.28
N LYS A 359 10.92 0.98 18.51
CA LYS A 359 10.27 0.26 19.61
C LYS A 359 8.80 -0.06 19.27
N ASP A 360 8.10 0.87 18.62
CA ASP A 360 6.69 0.70 18.26
C ASP A 360 6.50 -0.36 17.17
N LEU A 361 7.36 -0.32 16.15
CA LEU A 361 7.39 -1.33 15.10
C LEU A 361 7.77 -2.71 15.64
N GLU A 362 8.73 -2.78 16.56
CA GLU A 362 9.08 -4.02 17.25
C GLU A 362 7.93 -4.55 18.09
N ALA A 363 7.18 -3.68 18.77
CA ALA A 363 5.97 -4.07 19.51
C ALA A 363 4.90 -4.65 18.57
N LEU A 364 4.61 -4.00 17.44
CA LEU A 364 3.69 -4.53 16.43
C LEU A 364 4.18 -5.88 15.87
N ARG A 365 5.47 -6.00 15.53
CA ARG A 365 6.05 -7.27 15.07
C ARG A 365 5.91 -8.36 16.13
N HIS A 366 6.15 -8.04 17.39
CA HIS A 366 5.97 -8.98 18.49
C HIS A 366 4.52 -9.43 18.64
N GLU A 367 3.57 -8.50 18.51
CA GLU A 367 2.14 -8.80 18.55
C GLU A 367 1.73 -9.71 17.38
N LEU A 368 2.10 -9.37 16.15
CA LEU A 368 1.82 -10.18 14.96
C LEU A 368 2.44 -11.58 15.06
N CYS A 369 3.58 -11.72 15.74
CA CYS A 369 4.28 -12.98 15.94
C CYS A 369 3.86 -13.76 17.19
N GLN A 370 3.15 -13.14 18.13
CA GLN A 370 2.72 -13.76 19.38
C GLN A 370 1.85 -15.01 19.15
N PRO A 371 0.87 -15.01 18.22
CA PRO A 371 0.03 -16.18 17.96
C PRO A 371 0.79 -17.47 17.62
N VAL A 372 1.97 -17.34 17.02
CA VAL A 372 2.80 -18.49 16.59
C VAL A 372 4.01 -18.72 17.51
N ALA A 373 4.12 -17.97 18.61
CA ALA A 373 5.22 -18.10 19.55
C ALA A 373 5.29 -19.51 20.16
N GLY A 374 6.49 -20.11 20.19
CA GLY A 374 6.68 -21.47 20.71
C GLY A 374 6.28 -22.60 19.75
N THR A 375 5.83 -22.28 18.54
CA THR A 375 5.52 -23.27 17.50
C THR A 375 6.68 -23.43 16.51
N GLY A 376 6.67 -24.49 15.68
CA GLY A 376 7.62 -24.63 14.58
C GLY A 376 7.51 -23.55 13.49
N LYS A 377 6.47 -22.71 13.55
CA LYS A 377 6.21 -21.59 12.64
C LYS A 377 6.56 -20.22 13.25
N ALA A 378 7.22 -20.21 14.41
CA ALA A 378 7.59 -18.97 15.09
C ALA A 378 8.42 -18.04 14.18
N CYS A 379 8.12 -16.74 14.28
CA CYS A 379 8.93 -15.69 13.66
C CYS A 379 10.38 -15.78 14.11
N ARG A 380 11.31 -15.41 13.22
CA ARG A 380 12.75 -15.47 13.48
C ARG A 380 13.35 -14.08 13.44
N LYS A 381 14.40 -13.85 14.22
CA LYS A 381 15.20 -12.63 14.09
C LYS A 381 16.15 -12.75 12.91
N ASN A 382 16.32 -11.67 12.15
CA ASN A 382 17.38 -11.57 11.13
C ASN A 382 18.75 -11.32 11.80
N ASP A 383 19.80 -11.18 10.99
CA ASP A 383 21.17 -10.94 11.47
C ASP A 383 21.33 -9.64 12.28
N GLU A 384 20.37 -8.72 12.16
CA GLU A 384 20.32 -7.44 12.86
C GLU A 384 19.48 -7.52 14.16
N GLY A 385 19.00 -8.71 14.51
CA GLY A 385 18.19 -8.94 15.72
C GLY A 385 16.73 -8.51 15.60
N VAL A 386 16.30 -8.11 14.39
CA VAL A 386 14.94 -7.65 14.09
C VAL A 386 14.04 -8.85 13.82
N LEU A 387 12.89 -8.92 14.52
CA LEU A 387 11.91 -9.97 14.34
C LEU A 387 11.25 -9.89 12.95
N GLN A 388 11.34 -10.96 12.19
CA GLN A 388 10.79 -11.07 10.83
C GLN A 388 9.43 -11.76 10.89
N ILE A 389 8.40 -11.03 10.47
CA ILE A 389 7.04 -11.57 10.35
C ILE A 389 7.03 -12.55 9.18
N ASN A 390 6.40 -13.70 9.37
CA ASN A 390 6.18 -14.69 8.32
C ASN A 390 4.69 -14.85 8.03
N GLU A 391 4.37 -15.53 6.94
CA GLU A 391 2.99 -15.79 6.50
C GLU A 391 2.15 -16.48 7.59
N ALA A 392 2.71 -17.48 8.28
CA ALA A 392 1.99 -18.20 9.31
C ALA A 392 1.56 -17.29 10.48
N ALA A 393 2.43 -16.34 10.87
CA ALA A 393 2.14 -15.35 11.89
C ALA A 393 0.95 -14.46 11.48
N LEU A 394 0.95 -13.97 10.23
CA LEU A 394 -0.15 -13.16 9.70
C LEU A 394 -1.49 -13.92 9.65
N ILE A 395 -1.47 -15.18 9.21
CA ILE A 395 -2.67 -16.04 9.18
C ILE A 395 -3.26 -16.19 10.58
N GLU A 396 -2.46 -16.63 11.55
CA GLU A 396 -2.94 -16.86 12.92
C GLU A 396 -3.40 -15.56 13.58
N TYR A 397 -2.74 -14.45 13.27
CA TYR A 397 -3.14 -13.15 13.77
C TYR A 397 -4.52 -12.74 13.21
N PHE A 398 -4.72 -12.82 11.88
CA PHE A 398 -6.00 -12.44 11.27
C PHE A 398 -7.16 -13.32 11.71
N ARG A 399 -6.93 -14.59 12.03
CA ARG A 399 -7.97 -15.46 12.61
C ARG A 399 -8.51 -14.91 13.93
N GLN A 400 -7.66 -14.29 14.75
CA GLN A 400 -8.01 -13.77 16.09
C GLN A 400 -8.81 -12.46 16.06
N LEU A 401 -9.03 -11.87 14.89
CA LEU A 401 -9.85 -10.69 14.67
C LEU A 401 -11.32 -11.06 14.54
#